data_AF-A0A8C9LC05-F1
#
_entry.id   AF-A0A8C9LC05-F1
#
_cell.length_a   1.000
_cell.length_b   1.000
_cell.length_c   1.000
_cell.angle_alpha   90.00
_cell.angle_beta   90.00
_cell.angle_gamma   90.00
#
_symmetry.space_group_name_H-M   'P 1'
#
loop_
_entity.id
_entity.type
_entity.pdbx_description
1 polymer ?
#
loop_
_entity_poly.entity_id
_entity_poly.type
_entity_poly.pdbx_seq_one_letter_code
_entity_poly.pdbx_strand_id
1 'polypeptide(L)'
;MTTARYRPTWDLVLDPLVSCKLCLGEYPVEQMTTIAQCQCIFCTLCLKQYVELLIKEGLETAISCPDAACPKRGHLQENEIECMVASEIMQRYKKLQFEREVLLDPCRTWCPSSTCQAVCQLQESSPQNPQLVQCKACDIEFCSVCKSNWHPGQGCQENMPVSFLPGETR
;
A
#
# COMPACT_ATOMS: atom_id res chain seq x y z
N MET A 1 -17.05 59.48 42.99
CA MET A 1 -17.53 58.90 41.72
C MET A 1 -16.47 59.15 40.66
N THR A 2 -15.63 58.16 40.37
CA THR A 2 -14.80 58.16 39.14
C THR A 2 -14.58 56.71 38.75
N THR A 3 -15.07 56.40 37.57
CA THR A 3 -15.36 55.08 37.01
C THR A 3 -14.08 54.32 36.68
N ALA A 4 -13.99 53.08 37.18
CA ALA A 4 -13.01 52.10 36.75
C ALA A 4 -13.12 51.86 35.24
N ARG A 5 -12.04 52.09 34.50
CA ARG A 5 -11.92 51.63 33.11
C ARG A 5 -11.36 50.21 33.12
N TYR A 6 -12.25 49.23 33.30
CA TYR A 6 -11.95 47.86 32.93
C TYR A 6 -12.07 47.75 31.40
N ARG A 7 -10.95 47.57 30.73
CA ARG A 7 -10.91 47.30 29.28
C ARG A 7 -10.37 45.87 29.13
N PRO A 8 -11.22 44.85 29.00
CA PRO A 8 -10.76 43.55 28.58
C PRO A 8 -10.54 43.65 27.06
N THR A 9 -9.32 43.93 26.64
CA THR A 9 -8.90 43.59 25.28
C THR A 9 -8.74 42.08 25.27
N TRP A 10 -9.83 41.41 24.91
CA TRP A 10 -9.75 40.09 24.31
C TRP A 10 -8.97 40.28 23.02
N ASP A 11 -7.65 40.15 23.07
CA ASP A 11 -6.89 39.79 21.88
C ASP A 11 -7.29 38.34 21.59
N LEU A 12 -8.41 38.18 20.86
CA LEU A 12 -8.71 36.93 20.17
C LEU A 12 -7.62 36.79 19.11
N VAL A 13 -6.49 36.20 19.50
CA VAL A 13 -5.50 35.67 18.58
C VAL A 13 -6.25 34.62 17.77
N LEU A 14 -6.68 34.98 16.57
CA LEU A 14 -7.19 34.03 15.60
C LEU A 14 -6.01 33.10 15.31
N ASP A 15 -6.16 31.81 15.63
CA ASP A 15 -5.13 30.82 15.33
C ASP A 15 -4.82 30.86 13.82
N PRO A 16 -3.54 30.87 13.42
CA PRO A 16 -3.18 30.94 12.02
C PRO A 16 -3.72 29.72 11.27
N LEU A 17 -4.58 29.98 10.29
CA LEU A 17 -5.13 28.96 9.41
C LEU A 17 -4.12 28.61 8.31
N VAL A 18 -4.13 27.35 7.89
CA VAL A 18 -3.34 26.84 6.79
C VAL A 18 -4.30 26.35 5.70
N SER A 19 -3.94 26.54 4.42
CA SER A 19 -4.73 26.07 3.29
C SER A 19 -4.33 24.65 2.89
N CYS A 20 -5.30 23.76 2.75
CA CYS A 20 -5.10 22.40 2.23
C CYS A 20 -5.14 22.38 0.70
N LYS A 21 -4.10 21.83 0.06
CA LYS A 21 -4.02 21.78 -1.42
C LYS A 21 -4.97 20.78 -2.08
N LEU A 22 -5.57 19.85 -1.33
CA LEU A 22 -6.47 18.82 -1.87
C LEU A 22 -7.93 19.28 -1.91
N CYS A 23 -8.43 19.87 -0.83
CA CYS A 23 -9.80 20.39 -0.77
C CYS A 23 -9.91 21.91 -0.90
N LEU A 24 -8.79 22.63 -0.95
CA LEU A 24 -8.70 24.10 -1.00
C LEU A 24 -9.34 24.82 0.20
N GLY A 25 -9.64 24.10 1.29
CA GLY A 25 -10.17 24.66 2.53
C GLY A 25 -9.06 25.17 3.47
N GLU A 26 -9.43 26.05 4.39
CA GLU A 26 -8.56 26.60 5.44
C GLU A 26 -8.86 25.93 6.78
N TYR A 27 -7.82 25.47 7.48
CA TYR A 27 -7.95 24.73 8.73
C TYR A 27 -6.90 25.16 9.74
N PRO A 28 -7.20 25.08 11.06
CA PRO A 28 -6.20 25.22 12.11
C PRO A 28 -5.08 24.18 11.95
N VAL A 29 -3.87 24.51 12.41
CA VAL A 29 -2.70 23.63 12.33
C VAL A 29 -2.95 22.27 13.00
N GLU A 30 -3.77 22.21 14.06
CA GLU A 30 -4.14 20.97 14.76
C GLU A 30 -4.93 19.98 13.87
N GLN A 31 -5.62 20.49 12.85
CA GLN A 31 -6.37 19.69 11.89
C GLN A 31 -5.56 19.39 10.62
N MET A 32 -4.27 19.74 10.62
CA MET A 32 -3.34 19.45 9.55
C MET A 32 -2.42 18.29 9.90
N THR A 33 -2.02 17.55 8.88
CA THR A 33 -1.00 16.50 8.96
C THR A 33 0.12 16.82 7.99
N THR A 34 1.35 16.70 8.48
CA THR A 34 2.58 16.92 7.70
C THR A 34 3.24 15.59 7.41
N ILE A 35 3.55 15.33 6.14
CA ILE A 35 4.28 14.12 5.73
C ILE A 35 5.76 14.27 6.07
N ALA A 36 6.30 13.36 6.87
CA ALA A 36 7.66 13.48 7.42
C ALA A 36 8.75 13.58 6.34
N GLN A 37 8.65 12.80 5.26
CA GLN A 37 9.70 12.75 4.23
C GLN A 37 9.81 14.03 3.40
N CYS A 38 8.68 14.68 3.08
CA CYS A 38 8.64 15.82 2.18
C CYS A 38 8.23 17.15 2.81
N GLN A 39 7.69 17.12 4.03
CA GLN A 39 7.16 18.28 4.76
C GLN A 39 5.95 18.94 4.07
N CYS A 40 5.30 18.24 3.13
CA CYS A 40 4.02 18.67 2.57
C CYS A 40 2.93 18.54 3.63
N ILE A 41 2.05 19.54 3.71
CA ILE A 41 0.98 19.64 4.70
C ILE A 41 -0.39 19.61 4.02
N PHE A 42 -1.31 18.83 4.59
CA PHE A 42 -2.69 18.70 4.13
C PHE A 42 -3.62 18.60 5.34
N CYS A 43 -4.92 18.87 5.17
CA CYS A 43 -5.85 18.60 6.25
C CYS A 43 -5.92 17.08 6.50
N THR A 44 -6.03 16.72 7.77
CA THR A 44 -6.00 15.33 8.22
C THR A 44 -7.09 14.50 7.55
N LEU A 45 -8.27 15.08 7.29
CA LEU A 45 -9.37 14.40 6.60
C LEU A 45 -9.01 14.00 5.17
N CYS A 46 -8.48 14.91 4.36
CA CYS A 46 -8.12 14.62 2.98
C CYS A 46 -7.01 13.58 2.89
N LEU A 47 -5.99 13.71 3.74
CA LEU A 47 -4.88 12.77 3.72
C LEU A 47 -5.34 11.36 4.16
N LYS A 48 -6.24 11.25 5.15
CA LYS A 48 -6.84 9.96 5.56
C LYS A 48 -7.59 9.29 4.40
N GLN A 49 -8.46 10.04 3.74
CA GLN A 49 -9.25 9.53 2.61
C GLN A 49 -8.35 9.06 1.46
N TYR A 50 -7.31 9.84 1.14
CA TYR A 50 -6.33 9.48 0.13
C TYR A 50 -5.61 8.17 0.45
N VAL A 51 -5.09 8.03 1.68
CA VAL A 51 -4.40 6.83 2.14
C VAL A 51 -5.32 5.61 2.09
N GLU A 52 -6.54 5.73 2.62
CA GLU A 52 -7.51 4.64 2.59
C GLU A 52 -7.87 4.20 1.17
N LEU A 53 -8.04 5.15 0.25
CA LEU A 53 -8.38 4.88 -1.13
C LEU A 53 -7.26 4.08 -1.81
N LEU A 54 -6.01 4.51 -1.69
CA LEU A 54 -4.88 3.80 -2.29
C LEU A 54 -4.69 2.38 -1.73
N ILE A 55 -4.90 2.18 -0.43
CA ILE A 55 -4.84 0.85 0.18
C ILE A 55 -6.00 -0.04 -0.30
N LYS A 56 -7.19 0.54 -0.48
CA LYS A 56 -8.36 -0.20 -1.00
C LYS A 56 -8.14 -0.63 -2.45
N GLU A 57 -7.64 0.27 -3.29
CA GLU A 57 -7.29 0.00 -4.69
C GLU A 57 -6.15 -1.03 -4.81
N GLY A 58 -5.15 -0.96 -3.93
CA GLY A 58 -4.07 -1.95 -3.85
C GLY A 58 -3.10 -1.94 -5.03
N LEU A 59 -3.09 -0.85 -5.82
CA LEU A 59 -2.22 -0.71 -7.00
C LEU A 59 -0.76 -0.40 -6.61
N GLU A 60 -0.57 0.35 -5.53
CA GLU A 60 0.76 0.77 -5.05
C GLU A 60 0.98 0.28 -3.62
N THR A 61 2.14 -0.31 -3.35
CA THR A 61 2.53 -0.67 -1.97
C THR A 61 3.15 0.49 -1.22
N ALA A 62 3.77 1.45 -1.90
CA ALA A 62 4.30 2.66 -1.28
C ALA A 62 3.36 3.84 -1.55
N ILE A 63 2.84 4.47 -0.48
CA ILE A 63 1.88 5.56 -0.62
C ILE A 63 2.64 6.88 -0.83
N SER A 64 2.60 7.38 -2.07
CA SER A 64 3.27 8.62 -2.46
C SER A 64 2.58 9.87 -1.90
N CYS A 65 3.32 10.97 -1.77
CA CYS A 65 2.77 12.28 -1.43
C CYS A 65 1.68 12.70 -2.43
N PRO A 66 0.51 13.21 -1.98
CA PRO A 66 -0.56 13.65 -2.87
C PRO A 66 -0.20 14.85 -3.77
N ASP A 67 0.82 15.62 -3.41
CA ASP A 67 1.25 16.80 -4.19
C ASP A 67 2.12 16.36 -5.38
N ALA A 68 1.55 16.43 -6.59
CA ALA A 68 2.26 16.08 -7.82
C ALA A 68 3.48 16.99 -8.10
N ALA A 69 3.50 18.20 -7.55
CA ALA A 69 4.62 19.13 -7.63
C ALA A 69 5.58 19.01 -6.42
N CYS A 70 5.42 17.98 -5.58
CA CYS A 70 6.29 17.73 -4.44
C CYS A 70 7.75 17.56 -4.90
N PRO A 71 8.68 18.47 -4.51
CA PRO A 71 10.06 18.44 -5.01
C PRO A 71 10.82 17.20 -4.54
N LYS A 72 10.45 16.68 -3.37
CA LYS A 72 11.09 15.51 -2.74
C LYS A 72 10.46 14.18 -3.14
N ARG A 73 9.28 14.19 -3.80
CA ARG A 73 8.49 12.99 -4.11
C ARG A 73 8.43 12.01 -2.91
N GLY A 74 8.11 12.57 -1.74
CA GLY A 74 8.13 11.81 -0.49
C GLY A 74 7.03 10.75 -0.45
N HIS A 75 7.19 9.76 0.42
CA HIS A 75 6.19 8.73 0.70
C HIS A 75 5.78 8.80 2.17
N LEU A 76 4.58 8.32 2.47
CA LEU A 76 4.12 8.16 3.84
C LEU A 76 4.79 6.94 4.47
N GLN A 77 5.24 7.09 5.71
CA GLN A 77 5.82 6.02 6.51
C GLN A 77 4.73 5.13 7.13
N GLU A 78 5.07 3.90 7.49
CA GLU A 78 4.12 2.93 8.05
C GLU A 78 3.43 3.45 9.33
N ASN A 79 4.18 4.11 10.21
CA ASN A 79 3.66 4.72 11.43
C ASN A 79 2.71 5.90 11.15
N GLU A 80 2.95 6.66 10.09
CA GLU A 80 2.04 7.74 9.67
C GLU A 80 0.72 7.12 9.18
N ILE A 81 0.79 6.07 8.36
CA ILE A 81 -0.38 5.34 7.84
C ILE A 81 -1.18 4.71 8.98
N GLU A 82 -0.52 4.05 9.93
CA GLU A 82 -1.15 3.37 11.06
C GLU A 82 -1.95 4.34 11.96
N CYS A 83 -1.46 5.56 12.16
CA CYS A 83 -2.19 6.59 12.90
C CYS A 83 -3.42 7.13 12.15
N MET A 84 -3.49 6.91 10.83
CA MET A 84 -4.47 7.53 9.95
C MET A 84 -5.65 6.62 9.60
N VAL A 85 -5.42 5.30 9.55
CA VAL A 85 -6.41 4.33 9.08
C VAL A 85 -6.88 3.38 10.17
N ALA A 86 -8.05 2.76 9.99
CA ALA A 86 -8.53 1.69 10.86
C ALA A 86 -7.65 0.43 10.76
N SER A 87 -7.63 -0.39 11.81
CA SER A 87 -6.80 -1.60 11.89
C SER A 87 -7.02 -2.58 10.73
N GLU A 88 -8.26 -2.72 10.24
CA GLU A 88 -8.59 -3.58 9.09
C GLU A 88 -7.92 -3.08 7.79
N ILE A 89 -7.93 -1.77 7.56
CA ILE A 89 -7.25 -1.16 6.40
C ILE A 89 -5.73 -1.30 6.55
N MET A 90 -5.20 -1.12 7.76
CA MET A 90 -3.78 -1.32 8.02
C MET A 90 -3.33 -2.77 7.78
N GLN A 91 -4.14 -3.75 8.18
CA GLN A 91 -3.88 -5.17 7.90
C GLN A 91 -3.85 -5.44 6.39
N ARG A 92 -4.76 -4.84 5.63
CA ARG A 92 -4.74 -4.92 4.16
C ARG A 92 -3.46 -4.32 3.58
N TYR A 93 -3.03 -3.16 4.06
CA TYR A 93 -1.77 -2.53 3.64
C TYR A 93 -0.56 -3.44 3.90
N LYS A 94 -0.46 -4.03 5.10
CA LYS A 94 0.61 -4.98 5.44
C LYS A 94 0.57 -6.23 4.57
N LYS A 95 -0.63 -6.74 4.25
CA LYS A 95 -0.79 -7.87 3.34
C LYS A 95 -0.27 -7.54 1.92
N LEU A 96 -0.62 -6.37 1.38
CA LEU A 96 -0.13 -5.92 0.07
C LEU A 96 1.40 -5.77 0.04
N GLN A 97 1.98 -5.19 1.10
CA GLN A 97 3.44 -5.10 1.26
C GLN A 97 4.10 -6.48 1.24
N PHE A 98 3.59 -7.42 2.05
CA PHE A 98 4.10 -8.79 2.09
C PHE A 98 3.96 -9.50 0.74
N GLU A 99 2.82 -9.34 0.06
CA GLU A 99 2.61 -9.90 -1.27
C GLU A 99 3.64 -9.40 -2.28
N ARG A 100 3.95 -8.11 -2.23
CA ARG A 100 4.97 -7.50 -3.08
C ARG A 100 6.38 -7.99 -2.73
N GLU A 101 6.73 -8.10 -1.46
CA GLU A 101 8.02 -8.64 -1.02
C GLU A 101 8.23 -10.07 -1.53
N VAL A 102 7.21 -10.91 -1.44
CA VAL A 102 7.27 -12.29 -1.94
C VAL A 102 7.44 -12.34 -3.46
N LEU A 103 6.80 -11.44 -4.21
CA LEU A 103 6.97 -11.35 -5.66
C LEU A 103 8.37 -10.86 -6.08
N LEU A 104 9.04 -10.07 -5.24
CA LEU A 104 10.37 -9.55 -5.49
C LEU A 104 11.49 -10.51 -5.05
N ASP A 105 11.19 -11.45 -4.15
CA ASP A 105 12.14 -12.46 -3.66
C ASP A 105 12.20 -13.66 -4.63
N PRO A 106 13.31 -13.86 -5.39
CA PRO A 106 13.45 -14.96 -6.33
C PRO A 106 13.50 -16.34 -5.65
N CYS A 107 13.73 -16.38 -4.34
CA CYS A 107 13.78 -17.60 -3.54
C CYS A 107 12.43 -17.95 -2.90
N ARG A 108 11.35 -17.20 -3.20
CA ARG A 108 10.01 -17.44 -2.67
C ARG A 108 8.99 -17.63 -3.78
N THR A 109 7.94 -18.38 -3.47
CA THR A 109 6.84 -18.54 -4.40
C THR A 109 5.51 -18.84 -3.73
N TRP A 110 4.41 -18.42 -4.35
CA TRP A 110 3.07 -18.74 -3.86
C TRP A 110 2.67 -20.17 -4.22
N CYS A 111 2.01 -20.83 -3.27
CA CYS A 111 1.29 -22.06 -3.51
C CYS A 111 0.20 -21.81 -4.59
N PRO A 112 0.10 -22.64 -5.63
CA PRO A 112 -0.90 -22.47 -6.70
C PRO A 112 -2.34 -22.78 -6.25
N SER A 113 -2.52 -23.41 -5.10
CA SER A 113 -3.85 -23.66 -4.56
C SER A 113 -4.52 -22.34 -4.16
N SER A 114 -5.68 -22.07 -4.76
CA SER A 114 -6.49 -20.87 -4.50
C SER A 114 -6.95 -20.73 -3.05
N THR A 115 -7.01 -21.84 -2.31
CA THR A 115 -7.43 -21.87 -0.90
C THR A 115 -6.28 -21.84 0.10
N CYS A 116 -5.04 -22.08 -0.34
CA CYS A 116 -3.89 -22.19 0.56
C CYS A 116 -3.23 -20.85 0.83
N GLN A 117 -2.91 -20.08 -0.23
CA GLN A 117 -2.19 -18.80 -0.12
C GLN A 117 -0.90 -18.88 0.73
N ALA A 118 -0.24 -20.04 0.81
CA ALA A 118 1.02 -20.17 1.53
C ALA A 118 2.22 -19.76 0.66
N VAL A 119 3.22 -19.14 1.28
CA VAL A 119 4.52 -18.85 0.66
C VAL A 119 5.44 -20.05 0.87
N CYS A 120 5.99 -20.57 -0.21
CA CYS A 120 6.92 -21.69 -0.24
C CYS A 120 8.33 -21.19 -0.59
N GLN A 121 9.35 -21.85 -0.05
CA GLN A 121 10.74 -21.50 -0.30
C GLN A 121 11.32 -22.34 -1.44
N LEU A 122 12.08 -21.70 -2.32
CA LEU A 122 12.79 -22.31 -3.43
C LEU A 122 14.25 -22.57 -3.05
N GLN A 123 14.89 -23.52 -3.75
CA GLN A 123 16.32 -23.75 -3.57
C GLN A 123 17.11 -22.74 -4.43
N GLU A 124 18.15 -22.15 -3.85
CA GLU A 124 19.01 -21.13 -4.48
C GLU A 124 19.73 -21.60 -5.77
N SER A 125 19.68 -22.90 -6.09
CA SER A 125 20.50 -23.52 -7.13
C SER A 125 20.19 -23.10 -8.56
N SER A 126 19.07 -22.44 -8.85
CA SER A 126 18.81 -21.62 -10.05
C SER A 126 17.31 -21.30 -10.16
N PRO A 127 16.86 -20.06 -9.86
CA PRO A 127 15.42 -19.73 -9.84
C PRO A 127 14.73 -19.87 -11.20
N GLN A 128 15.50 -19.95 -12.30
CA GLN A 128 14.95 -20.13 -13.66
C GLN A 128 14.79 -21.59 -14.07
N ASN A 129 15.36 -22.55 -13.34
CA ASN A 129 15.16 -23.96 -13.64
C ASN A 129 13.92 -24.50 -12.92
N PRO A 130 13.12 -25.38 -13.56
CA PRO A 130 12.01 -26.05 -12.91
C PRO A 130 12.49 -26.83 -11.68
N GLN A 131 11.96 -26.49 -10.52
CA GLN A 131 12.23 -27.16 -9.25
C GLN A 131 10.94 -27.72 -8.66
N LEU A 132 11.04 -28.87 -7.99
CA LEU A 132 9.96 -29.44 -7.20
C LEU A 132 9.78 -28.58 -5.95
N VAL A 133 8.56 -28.11 -5.73
CA VAL A 133 8.17 -27.39 -4.52
C VAL A 133 7.07 -28.17 -3.82
N GLN A 134 7.28 -28.47 -2.54
CA GLN A 134 6.25 -29.06 -1.69
C GLN A 134 5.72 -28.00 -0.73
N CYS A 135 4.42 -27.71 -0.81
CA CYS A 135 3.78 -26.78 0.11
C CYS A 135 3.62 -27.42 1.49
N LYS A 136 4.17 -26.79 2.55
CA LYS A 136 4.04 -27.30 3.93
C LYS A 136 2.68 -27.07 4.58
N ALA A 137 1.80 -26.32 3.93
CA ALA A 137 0.47 -26.00 4.46
C ALA A 137 -0.64 -26.89 3.90
N CYS A 138 -0.50 -27.40 2.66
CA CYS A 138 -1.51 -28.25 2.02
C CYS A 138 -0.92 -29.50 1.34
N ASP A 139 0.37 -29.76 1.53
CA ASP A 139 1.12 -30.93 1.05
C ASP A 139 1.14 -31.16 -0.46
N ILE A 140 0.66 -30.20 -1.26
CA ILE A 140 0.72 -30.31 -2.73
C ILE A 140 2.15 -30.13 -3.24
N GLU A 141 2.44 -30.85 -4.33
CA GLU A 141 3.69 -30.81 -5.05
C GLU A 141 3.51 -30.14 -6.41
N PHE A 142 4.28 -29.09 -6.69
CA PHE A 142 4.14 -28.32 -7.91
C PHE A 142 5.50 -27.84 -8.46
N CYS A 143 5.49 -27.45 -9.73
CA CYS A 143 6.63 -26.86 -10.40
C CYS A 143 6.79 -25.38 -10.02
N SER A 144 8.02 -24.98 -9.64
CA SER A 144 8.36 -23.59 -9.33
C SER A 144 8.12 -22.60 -10.47
N VAL A 145 8.13 -23.06 -11.73
CA VAL A 145 8.02 -22.20 -12.92
C VAL A 145 6.58 -22.14 -13.44
N CYS A 146 6.01 -23.26 -13.89
CA CYS A 146 4.68 -23.27 -14.52
C CYS A 146 3.50 -23.32 -13.53
N LYS A 147 3.77 -23.58 -12.24
CA LYS A 147 2.77 -23.74 -11.17
C LYS A 147 1.82 -24.94 -11.31
N SER A 148 2.07 -25.82 -12.28
CA SER A 148 1.36 -27.10 -12.45
C SER A 148 1.97 -28.21 -11.59
N ASN A 149 1.36 -29.40 -11.60
CA ASN A 149 1.91 -30.61 -10.97
C ASN A 149 3.37 -30.85 -11.38
N TRP A 150 4.17 -31.38 -10.47
CA TRP A 150 5.59 -31.65 -10.74
C TRP A 150 5.79 -32.62 -11.91
N HIS A 151 6.71 -32.28 -12.81
CA HIS A 151 6.98 -33.04 -14.04
C HIS A 151 8.50 -33.19 -14.27
N PRO A 152 9.15 -34.22 -13.69
CA PRO A 152 10.59 -34.38 -13.79
C PRO A 152 11.01 -34.67 -15.24
N GLY A 153 12.01 -33.93 -15.74
CA GLY A 153 12.61 -34.16 -17.07
C GLY A 153 11.77 -33.74 -18.26
N GLN A 154 10.56 -33.20 -18.05
CA GLN A 154 9.74 -32.59 -19.09
C GLN A 154 9.86 -31.07 -19.01
N GLY A 155 9.97 -30.39 -20.16
CA GLY A 155 9.88 -28.94 -20.20
C GLY A 155 8.52 -28.46 -19.69
N CYS A 156 8.48 -27.28 -19.07
CA CYS A 156 7.20 -26.66 -18.71
C CYS A 156 6.39 -26.45 -20.00
N GLN A 157 5.21 -27.05 -20.10
CA GLN A 157 4.26 -26.66 -21.14
C GLN A 157 3.85 -25.21 -20.85
N GLU A 158 4.05 -24.31 -21.82
CA GLU A 158 3.71 -22.89 -21.67
C GLU A 158 2.24 -22.76 -21.25
N ASN A 159 2.02 -22.22 -20.05
CA ASN A 159 0.74 -21.59 -19.75
C ASN A 159 0.70 -20.32 -20.60
N MET A 160 -0.02 -20.39 -21.72
CA MET A 160 -0.41 -19.22 -22.48
C MET A 160 -1.00 -18.20 -21.49
N PRO A 161 -0.52 -16.95 -21.43
CA PRO A 161 -1.18 -15.93 -20.65
C PRO A 161 -2.62 -15.85 -21.15
N VAL A 162 -3.59 -15.96 -20.24
CA VAL A 162 -5.01 -15.81 -20.58
C VAL A 162 -5.20 -14.38 -21.12
N SER A 163 -5.06 -14.22 -22.43
CA SER A 163 -5.52 -13.05 -23.15
C SER A 163 -7.05 -13.10 -23.08
N PHE A 164 -7.62 -12.42 -22.08
CA PHE A 164 -8.99 -11.98 -22.17
C PHE A 164 -9.08 -10.95 -23.30
N LEU A 165 -9.30 -11.43 -24.52
CA LEU A 165 -9.89 -10.63 -25.59
C LEU A 165 -11.37 -10.99 -25.65
N PRO A 166 -12.28 -10.12 -25.18
CA PRO A 166 -13.69 -10.28 -25.47
C PRO A 166 -13.97 -9.77 -26.88
N GLY A 167 -14.48 -10.67 -27.74
CA GLY A 167 -15.35 -10.26 -28.84
C GLY A 167 -14.99 -10.84 -30.19
N GLU A 168 -15.51 -12.05 -30.46
CA GLU A 168 -15.98 -12.42 -31.80
C GLU A 168 -17.04 -13.52 -31.68
N THR A 169 -17.97 -13.53 -32.65
CA THR A 169 -19.28 -14.20 -32.76
C THR A 169 -20.43 -13.39 -32.14
N ARG A 170 -21.37 -12.83 -32.93
CA ARG A 170 -21.90 -13.23 -34.24
C ARG A 170 -22.45 -12.03 -35.01
#